data_AF-A0A1I5F3D1-F1
#
_entry.id   AF-A0A1I5F3D1-F1
#
_cell.length_a   1.000
_cell.length_b   1.000
_cell.length_c   1.000
_cell.angle_alpha   90.00
_cell.angle_beta   90.00
_cell.angle_gamma   90.00
#
_symmetry.space_group_name_H-M   'P 1'
#
loop_
_entity.id
_entity.type
_entity.pdbx_description
1 polymer ?
#
loop_
_entity_poly.entity_id
_entity_poly.type
_entity_poly.pdbx_seq_one_letter_code
_entity_poly.pdbx_strand_id
1 'polypeptide(L)' 'MLLITCPVTRTDELVADRRIRSVANHPTHLALSVECPACGSVHVYRTGRRWESRPAAAPARPAAELARA' A
#
# COMPACT_ATOMS: atom_id res chain seq x y z
N MET A 1 8.25 8.17 4.79
CA MET A 1 9.13 7.07 5.24
C MET A 1 8.30 6.06 6.00
N LEU A 2 8.60 4.76 5.84
CA LEU A 2 7.84 3.64 6.41
C LEU A 2 8.81 2.70 7.16
N LEU A 3 8.53 2.43 8.43
CA LEU A 3 9.23 1.39 9.18
C LEU A 3 8.58 0.03 8.86
N ILE A 4 9.40 -0.93 8.42
CA ILE A 4 8.96 -2.29 8.12
C ILE A 4 9.84 -3.30 8.85
N THR A 5 9.28 -4.47 9.15
CA THR A 5 10.08 -5.64 9.53
C THR A 5 10.22 -6.54 8.31
N CYS A 6 11.45 -6.86 7.93
CA CYS A 6 11.72 -7.78 6.83
C CYS A 6 11.26 -9.21 7.22
N PRO A 7 10.34 -9.85 6.48
CA PRO A 7 9.90 -11.21 6.81
C PRO A 7 10.99 -12.27 6.62
N VAL A 8 12.05 -11.95 5.87
CA VAL A 8 13.17 -12.86 5.59
C VAL A 8 14.25 -12.74 6.67
N THR A 9 14.79 -11.53 6.87
CA THR A 9 15.92 -11.29 7.78
C THR A 9 15.49 -10.95 9.20
N ARG A 10 14.20 -10.63 9.41
CA ARG A 10 13.63 -10.14 10.68
C ARG A 10 14.28 -8.86 11.19
N THR A 11 14.96 -8.11 10.32
CA THR A 11 15.49 -6.79 10.65
C THR A 11 14.42 -5.72 10.41
N ASP A 12 14.43 -4.71 11.27
CA ASP A 12 13.60 -3.53 11.09
C ASP A 12 14.34 -2.52 10.21
N GLU A 13 13.68 -2.09 9.14
CA GLU A 13 14.26 -1.23 8.12
C GLU A 13 13.40 0.02 7.94
N LEU A 14 14.06 1.20 7.94
CA LEU A 14 13.39 2.46 7.66
C LEU A 14 13.45 2.75 6.16
N VAL A 15 12.33 2.54 5.47
CA VAL A 15 12.25 2.62 4.01
C VAL A 15 11.77 4.00 3.57
N ALA A 16 12.49 4.59 2.61
CA ALA A 16 12.09 5.85 1.98
C ALA A 16 10.91 5.63 1.01
N ASP A 17 10.04 6.64 0.88
CA ASP A 17 8.79 6.53 0.10
C ASP A 17 9.02 6.16 -1.37
N ARG A 18 10.17 6.56 -1.94
CA ARG A 18 10.62 6.19 -3.30
C ARG A 18 10.76 4.68 -3.55
N ARG A 19 10.82 3.85 -2.50
CA ARG A 19 10.89 2.38 -2.58
C ARG A 19 9.53 1.70 -2.44
N ILE A 20 8.46 2.47 -2.27
CA ILE A 20 7.08 1.99 -2.29
C ILE A 20 6.62 1.99 -3.74
N ARG A 21 6.43 0.81 -4.33
CA ARG A 21 6.15 0.65 -5.78
C ARG A 21 4.67 0.76 -6.12
N SER A 22 3.81 0.27 -5.24
CA SER A 22 2.36 0.31 -5.46
C SER A 22 1.60 0.38 -4.15
N VAL A 23 0.41 0.98 -4.22
CA VAL A 23 -0.53 1.11 -3.11
C VAL A 23 -1.89 0.62 -3.61
N ALA A 24 -2.33 -0.53 -3.14
CA ALA A 24 -3.68 -1.02 -3.39
C ALA A 24 -4.58 -0.61 -2.22
N ASN A 25 -5.61 0.17 -2.53
CA ASN A 25 -6.59 0.60 -1.54
C ASN A 25 -7.69 -0.46 -1.44
N HIS A 26 -7.68 -1.24 -0.37
CA HIS A 26 -8.76 -2.16 -0.05
C HIS A 26 -9.74 -1.49 0.91
N PRO A 27 -11.01 -1.95 0.95
CA PRO A 27 -12.03 -1.34 1.82
C PRO A 27 -11.64 -1.28 3.30
N THR A 28 -10.80 -2.19 3.77
CA THR A 28 -10.40 -2.31 5.19
C THR A 28 -8.95 -1.94 5.48
N HIS A 29 -8.10 -1.80 4.46
CA HIS A 29 -6.66 -1.59 4.62
C HIS A 29 -6.02 -1.09 3.33
N LEU A 30 -4.80 -0.55 3.43
CA LEU A 30 -3.95 -0.35 2.25
C LEU A 30 -2.91 -1.46 2.19
N ALA A 31 -2.69 -2.02 1.01
CA ALA A 31 -1.57 -2.91 0.74
C ALA A 31 -0.46 -2.14 0.01
N LEU A 32 0.73 -2.14 0.59
CA LEU A 32 1.92 -1.44 0.10
C LEU A 32 2.95 -2.46 -0.38
N SER A 33 3.31 -2.43 -1.66
CA SER A 33 4.46 -3.19 -2.16
C SER A 33 5.74 -2.39 -1.94
N VAL A 34 6.65 -2.92 -1.14
CA VAL A 34 7.86 -2.23 -0.67
C VAL A 34 9.08 -3.04 -1.06
N GLU A 35 10.05 -2.39 -1.70
CA GLU A 35 11.37 -2.99 -1.97
C GLU A 35 12.26 -2.90 -0.73
N CYS A 36 12.52 -4.05 -0.11
CA CYS A 36 13.23 -4.14 1.14
C CYS A 36 14.76 -3.98 0.94
N PRO A 37 15.43 -3.05 1.64
CA PRO A 37 16.88 -2.87 1.55
C PRO A 37 17.67 -4.05 2.14
N ALA A 38 17.13 -4.77 3.12
CA ALA A 38 17.85 -5.84 3.82
C ALA A 38 18.01 -7.12 2.99
N CYS A 39 16.97 -7.50 2.24
CA CYS A 39 16.95 -8.75 1.47
C CYS A 39 16.84 -8.53 -0.05
N GLY A 40 16.69 -7.29 -0.50
CA GLY A 40 16.52 -6.94 -1.92
C GLY A 40 15.19 -7.41 -2.55
N SER A 41 14.31 -8.03 -1.78
CA SER A 41 13.02 -8.56 -2.25
C SER A 41 11.90 -7.53 -2.09
N VAL A 42 10.81 -7.73 -2.84
CA VAL A 42 9.59 -6.93 -2.68
C VAL A 42 8.63 -7.65 -1.73
N HIS A 43 8.15 -6.91 -0.72
CA HIS A 43 7.21 -7.42 0.28
C HIS A 43 5.93 -6.58 0.30
N VAL A 44 4.80 -7.22 0.61
CA VAL A 44 3.51 -6.55 0.74
C VAL A 44 3.20 -6.32 2.21
N TYR A 45 3.11 -5.05 2.61
CA TYR A 45 2.73 -4.64 3.96
C TYR A 45 1.30 -4.13 3.97
N ARG A 46 0.51 -4.52 4.97
CA ARG A 46 -0.87 -4.07 5.13
C ARG A 46 -0.92 -3.02 6.24
N THR A 47 -1.45 -1.83 5.96
CA THR A 47 -1.67 -0.85 7.02
C THR A 47 -2.95 -1.20 7.77
N GLY A 48 -2.82 -1.45 9.06
CA GLY A 48 -3.92 -1.96 9.89
C GLY A 48 -4.97 -0.92 10.29
N ARG A 49 -5.04 0.26 9.68
CA ARG A 49 -6.02 1.30 10.07
C ARG A 49 -6.40 2.19 8.89
N ARG A 50 -7.64 2.04 8.44
CA ARG A 50 -8.53 3.19 8.19
C ARG A 50 -9.97 2.70 8.15
N TRP A 51 -10.71 2.75 9.27
CA TRP A 51 -12.15 3.07 9.29
C TRP A 51 -12.81 3.17 10.67
N GLU A 52 -12.25 3.93 11.61
CA GLU A 52 -13.16 4.56 12.57
C GLU A 52 -13.76 5.76 11.83
N SER A 53 -14.95 5.57 11.22
CA SER A 53 -15.77 6.60 10.52
C SER A 53 -15.52 6.82 9.02
N ARG A 54 -16.18 6.04 8.15
CA ARG A 54 -16.78 6.59 6.90
C ARG A 54 -18.22 6.10 6.85
N PRO A 55 -19.20 6.98 6.61
CA PRO A 55 -20.54 6.56 6.22
C PRO A 55 -20.45 5.65 4.98
N ALA A 56 -21.37 4.70 4.88
CA ALA A 56 -21.44 3.69 3.83
C ALA A 56 -21.06 4.28 2.45
N ALA A 57 -20.04 3.70 1.82
CA ALA A 57 -19.56 4.16 0.52
C ALA A 57 -20.67 3.97 -0.54
N ALA A 58 -21.01 5.04 -1.24
CA ALA A 58 -21.84 4.99 -2.44
C ALA A 58 -21.21 4.03 -3.48
N PRO A 59 -22.03 3.37 -4.33
CA PRO A 59 -21.54 2.42 -5.32
C PRO A 59 -20.51 3.06 -6.25
N ALA A 60 -19.47 2.30 -6.59
CA ALA A 60 -18.41 2.73 -7.50
C ALA A 60 -19.01 3.09 -8.86
N ARG A 61 -18.92 4.37 -9.23
CA ARG A 61 -19.26 4.82 -10.59
C ARG A 61 -18.12 4.44 -11.53
N PRO A 62 -18.40 3.86 -12.70
CA PRO A 62 -17.37 3.60 -13.70
C PRO A 62 -16.68 4.91 -14.09
N ALA A 63 -15.35 4.88 -14.20
CA ALA A 63 -14.58 6.01 -14.69
C ALA A 63 -14.97 6.28 -16.15
N ALA A 64 -15.23 7.55 -16.49
CA ALA A 64 -15.54 7.92 -17.86
C ALA A 64 -14.35 7.58 -18.77
N GLU A 65 -14.63 6.87 -19.86
CA GLU A 65 -13.64 6.54 -20.89
C GLU A 65 -13.09 7.85 -21.46
N LEU A 66 -11.76 7.98 -21.44
CA LEU A 66 -11.08 9.15 -21.99
C LEU A 66 -11.18 9.07 -23.52
N ALA A 67 -12.22 9.65 -24.09
CA ALA A 67 -12.39 9.73 -25.54
C ALA A 67 -11.16 10.43 -26.13
N ARG A 68 -10.37 9.68 -26.91
CA ARG A 68 -9.32 10.26 -27.75
C ARG A 68 -10.00 10.98 -28.91
N ALA A 69 -9.65 12.25 -29.08
CA ALA A 69 -10.08 13.12 -30.17
C ALA A 69 -9.54 12.65 -31.53
#